data_AF-A0A2D5APN0-F1
#
_entry.id   AF-A0A2D5APN0-F1
#
_cell.length_a   1.000
_cell.length_b   1.000
_cell.length_c   1.000
_cell.angle_alpha   90.00
_cell.angle_beta   90.00
_cell.angle_gamma   90.00
#
_symmetry.space_group_name_H-M   'P 1'
#
loop_
_entity.id
_entity.type
_entity.pdbx_description
1 polymer ?
#
loop_
_entity_poly.entity_id
_entity_poly.type
_entity_poly.pdbx_seq_one_letter_code
_entity_poly.pdbx_strand_id
1 'polypeptide(L)'
;MSDVLPSRPHKRDSKTVDLKWLVFLIAFVSMVSLITASAKFGSEMARQRLPEKSRTADLKVRSEFVTLGSSDSPIFLADSPETVRRFFSEYPTTTARSGANLNGWDIRRLQSNVEIAVLGTEAEAVEVRISSGAIAGTVYWVHHSQLPDTEVFDPIISPIPKEISQPEK
;
A
#
# COMPACT_ATOMS: atom_id res chain seq x y z
N MET A 1 -32.75 -52.78 -66.15
CA MET A 1 -31.32 -52.44 -66.31
C MET A 1 -31.09 -51.11 -65.62
N SER A 2 -30.02 -51.05 -64.86
CA SER A 2 -29.95 -50.34 -63.59
C SER A 2 -29.39 -48.91 -63.70
N ASP A 3 -29.73 -48.15 -62.68
CA ASP A 3 -28.85 -47.25 -61.93
C ASP A 3 -28.78 -45.73 -62.18
N VAL A 4 -28.64 -45.10 -61.01
CA VAL A 4 -27.96 -43.85 -60.65
C VAL A 4 -28.79 -42.57 -60.57
N LEU A 5 -29.28 -42.31 -59.34
CA LEU A 5 -29.60 -40.97 -58.82
C LEU A 5 -28.33 -40.11 -58.71
N PRO A 6 -28.33 -38.83 -59.13
CA PRO A 6 -27.23 -37.94 -58.81
C PRO A 6 -27.36 -37.36 -57.40
N SER A 7 -26.40 -37.73 -56.56
CA SER A 7 -26.12 -37.18 -55.24
C SER A 7 -25.83 -35.68 -55.33
N ARG A 8 -26.57 -34.84 -54.59
CA ARG A 8 -26.24 -33.42 -54.45
C ARG A 8 -24.99 -33.26 -53.57
N PRO A 9 -23.96 -32.52 -54.01
CA PRO A 9 -22.79 -32.28 -53.16
C PRO A 9 -23.16 -31.31 -52.03
N HIS A 10 -22.95 -31.76 -50.80
CA HIS A 10 -23.03 -30.95 -49.60
C HIS A 10 -21.80 -30.03 -49.58
N LYS A 11 -22.00 -28.75 -49.92
CA LYS A 11 -20.96 -27.71 -49.87
C LYS A 11 -20.58 -27.50 -48.39
N ARG A 12 -19.54 -28.19 -47.93
CA ARG A 12 -18.84 -27.83 -46.70
C ARG A 12 -18.19 -26.47 -46.93
N ASP A 13 -18.77 -25.43 -46.34
CA ASP A 13 -18.08 -24.16 -46.19
C ASP A 13 -16.87 -24.40 -45.27
N SER A 14 -15.73 -24.70 -45.90
CA SER A 14 -14.45 -24.67 -45.24
C SER A 14 -14.23 -23.23 -44.79
N LYS A 15 -14.39 -22.97 -43.49
CA LYS A 15 -13.96 -21.73 -42.85
C LYS A 15 -12.44 -21.63 -43.02
N THR A 16 -12.00 -21.10 -44.15
CA THR A 16 -10.62 -20.67 -44.35
C THR A 16 -10.44 -19.48 -43.42
N VAL A 17 -9.87 -19.74 -42.24
CA VAL A 17 -9.45 -18.69 -41.32
C VAL A 17 -8.49 -17.81 -42.11
N ASP A 18 -8.88 -16.56 -42.34
CA ASP A 18 -8.08 -15.60 -43.08
C ASP A 18 -6.72 -15.49 -42.38
N LEU A 19 -5.65 -15.82 -43.10
CA LEU A 19 -4.28 -15.80 -42.59
C LEU A 19 -3.94 -14.42 -42.01
N LYS A 20 -4.51 -13.34 -42.56
CA LYS A 20 -4.37 -11.98 -42.03
C LYS A 20 -5.01 -11.83 -40.65
N TRP A 21 -6.15 -12.47 -40.43
CA TRP A 21 -6.86 -12.47 -39.15
C TRP A 21 -6.09 -13.28 -38.10
N LEU A 22 -5.49 -14.40 -38.51
CA LEU A 22 -4.61 -15.20 -37.64
C LEU A 22 -3.36 -14.41 -37.20
N VAL A 23 -2.70 -13.72 -38.15
CA VAL A 23 -1.53 -12.87 -37.86
C VAL A 23 -1.89 -11.73 -36.92
N PHE A 24 -3.05 -11.09 -37.11
CA PHE A 24 -3.53 -10.04 -36.23
C PHE A 24 -3.78 -10.55 -34.81
N LEU A 25 -4.36 -11.74 -34.67
CA LEU A 25 -4.65 -12.35 -33.38
C LEU A 25 -3.36 -12.73 -32.64
N ILE A 26 -2.36 -13.25 -33.35
CA ILE A 26 -1.04 -13.56 -32.77
C ILE A 26 -0.34 -12.27 -32.30
N ALA A 27 -0.36 -11.21 -33.12
CA ALA A 27 0.22 -9.92 -32.74
C ALA A 27 -0.49 -9.31 -31.53
N PHE A 28 -1.82 -9.41 -31.47
CA PHE A 28 -2.61 -8.93 -30.34
C PHE A 28 -2.30 -9.70 -29.04
N VAL A 29 -2.23 -11.03 -29.10
CA VAL A 29 -1.87 -11.86 -27.94
C VAL A 29 -0.42 -11.60 -27.50
N SER A 30 0.50 -11.38 -28.44
CA SER A 30 1.89 -11.01 -28.15
C SER A 30 1.97 -9.66 -27.44
N MET A 31 1.23 -8.65 -27.91
CA MET A 31 1.17 -7.33 -27.30
C MET A 31 0.57 -7.38 -25.89
N VAL A 32 -0.54 -8.11 -25.68
CA VAL A 32 -1.15 -8.30 -24.35
C VAL A 32 -0.20 -9.06 -23.40
N SER A 33 0.52 -10.07 -23.90
CA SER A 33 1.52 -10.80 -23.12
C SER A 33 2.71 -9.93 -22.71
N LEU A 34 3.14 -9.00 -23.58
CA LEU A 34 4.22 -8.07 -23.28
C LEU A 34 3.82 -7.07 -22.17
N ILE A 35 2.56 -6.59 -22.21
CA ILE A 35 2.01 -5.69 -21.19
C ILE A 35 1.86 -6.41 -19.84
N THR A 36 1.38 -7.66 -19.84
CA THR A 36 1.21 -8.45 -18.59
C THR A 36 2.53 -8.97 -18.02
N ALA A 37 3.55 -9.23 -18.83
CA ALA A 37 4.89 -9.59 -18.34
C ALA A 37 5.57 -8.41 -17.61
N SER A 38 5.30 -7.17 -18.02
CA SER A 38 5.86 -5.97 -17.36
C SER A 38 5.28 -5.73 -15.97
N ALA A 39 4.10 -6.26 -15.65
CA ALA A 39 3.48 -6.15 -14.32
C ALA A 39 4.07 -7.14 -13.29
N LYS A 40 4.63 -8.28 -13.74
CA LYS A 40 5.24 -9.29 -12.84
C LYS A 40 6.74 -9.10 -12.61
N PHE A 41 7.46 -8.46 -13.51
CA PHE A 41 8.91 -8.24 -13.34
C PHE A 41 9.28 -7.12 -12.36
N GLY A 42 8.36 -6.16 -12.09
CA GLY A 42 8.59 -5.11 -11.09
C GLY A 42 8.66 -5.64 -9.65
N SER A 43 7.95 -6.72 -9.33
CA SER A 43 7.92 -7.30 -7.97
C SER A 43 9.12 -8.19 -7.64
N GLU A 44 9.80 -8.76 -8.65
CA GLU A 44 10.92 -9.68 -8.42
C GLU A 44 12.28 -8.97 -8.41
N MET A 45 12.47 -7.91 -9.21
CA MET A 45 13.71 -7.13 -9.19
C MET A 45 13.83 -6.18 -7.99
N ALA A 46 12.73 -5.87 -7.29
CA ALA A 46 12.75 -5.11 -6.04
C ALA A 46 13.20 -5.94 -4.81
N ARG A 47 13.23 -7.28 -4.91
CA ARG A 47 13.65 -8.16 -3.80
C ARG A 47 15.16 -8.43 -3.75
N GLN A 48 15.90 -8.15 -4.81
CA GLN A 48 17.32 -8.55 -4.93
C GLN A 48 18.34 -7.44 -4.68
N ARG A 49 17.92 -6.25 -4.20
CA ARG A 49 18.82 -5.10 -3.99
C ARG A 49 18.92 -4.56 -2.57
N LEU A 50 18.46 -5.31 -1.57
CA LEU A 50 18.81 -5.00 -0.19
C LEU A 50 19.75 -6.09 0.32
N PRO A 51 21.05 -5.78 0.54
CA PRO A 51 21.94 -6.71 1.20
C PRO A 51 21.35 -7.06 2.57
N GLU A 52 21.31 -8.35 2.86
CA GLU A 52 20.96 -8.94 4.15
C GLU A 52 21.80 -8.28 5.26
N LYS A 53 21.26 -7.24 5.86
CA LYS A 53 21.72 -6.74 7.15
C LYS A 53 20.58 -6.98 8.13
N SER A 54 20.59 -8.19 8.69
CA SER A 54 20.17 -8.46 10.06
C SER A 54 18.96 -7.65 10.52
N ARG A 55 17.79 -7.94 9.96
CA ARG A 55 16.52 -7.56 10.58
C ARG A 55 15.92 -8.79 11.27
N THR A 56 16.63 -9.27 12.29
CA THR A 56 16.00 -9.91 13.45
C THR A 56 15.24 -8.82 14.20
N ALA A 57 14.26 -8.22 13.55
CA ALA A 57 13.17 -7.53 14.23
C ALA A 57 11.97 -8.44 14.03
N ASP A 58 11.97 -9.51 14.82
CA ASP A 58 10.74 -10.06 15.36
C ASP A 58 10.09 -8.97 16.23
N LEU A 59 9.65 -7.88 15.57
CA LEU A 59 8.72 -6.92 16.13
C LEU A 59 7.39 -7.64 16.07
N LYS A 60 7.19 -8.48 17.08
CA LYS A 60 5.90 -8.92 17.61
C LYS A 60 4.84 -7.93 17.17
N VAL A 61 4.05 -8.31 16.17
CA VAL A 61 2.90 -7.54 15.67
C VAL A 61 1.96 -7.38 16.85
N ARG A 62 2.19 -6.34 17.64
CA ARG A 62 1.32 -5.90 18.71
C ARG A 62 0.23 -5.13 17.98
N SER A 63 -0.73 -5.86 17.44
CA SER A 63 -1.95 -5.32 16.86
C SER A 63 -2.83 -4.76 17.99
N GLU A 64 -2.32 -3.74 18.68
CA GLU A 64 -3.15 -2.90 19.51
C GLU A 64 -3.88 -1.96 18.56
N PHE A 65 -5.19 -2.16 18.47
CA PHE A 65 -6.05 -1.27 17.73
C PHE A 65 -6.11 0.05 18.49
N VAL A 66 -5.64 1.11 17.83
CA VAL A 66 -5.63 2.46 18.39
C VAL A 66 -6.73 3.25 17.71
N THR A 67 -7.50 4.02 18.47
CA THR A 67 -8.50 4.92 17.90
C THR A 67 -7.85 6.28 17.64
N LEU A 68 -7.91 6.74 16.38
CA LEU A 68 -7.58 8.11 16.01
C LEU A 68 -8.82 9.01 16.06
N GLY A 69 -8.62 10.30 16.30
CA GLY A 69 -9.66 11.33 16.19
C GLY A 69 -10.32 11.75 17.51
N SER A 70 -9.80 11.34 18.66
CA SER A 70 -10.41 11.55 19.99
C SER A 70 -10.65 13.01 20.43
N SER A 71 -10.35 14.03 19.62
CA SER A 71 -10.28 15.44 20.04
C SER A 71 -10.89 16.43 19.05
N ASP A 72 -12.09 16.17 18.51
CA ASP A 72 -12.83 17.05 17.54
C ASP A 72 -11.98 17.59 16.38
N SER A 73 -10.82 16.97 16.17
CA SER A 73 -9.77 17.43 15.29
C SER A 73 -9.72 16.48 14.12
N PRO A 74 -9.74 17.01 12.89
CA PRO A 74 -9.72 16.16 11.73
C PRO A 74 -8.43 15.33 11.68
N ILE A 75 -8.56 14.11 11.20
CA ILE A 75 -7.43 13.21 10.96
C ILE A 75 -6.96 13.44 9.53
N PHE A 76 -5.66 13.63 9.35
CA PHE A 76 -5.00 13.82 8.07
C PHE A 76 -4.21 12.56 7.72
N LEU A 77 -4.60 11.93 6.62
CA LEU A 77 -4.00 10.72 6.06
C LEU A 77 -3.30 11.06 4.74
N ALA A 78 -2.15 10.46 4.46
CA ALA A 78 -1.46 10.59 3.18
C ALA A 78 -1.04 9.23 2.62
N ASP A 79 -0.77 9.17 1.31
CA ASP A 79 -0.24 7.96 0.66
C ASP A 79 1.29 7.82 0.79
N SER A 80 1.99 8.87 1.25
CA SER A 80 3.44 8.85 1.46
C SER A 80 3.87 9.64 2.71
N PRO A 81 4.98 9.24 3.36
CA PRO A 81 5.50 9.95 4.53
C PRO A 81 6.02 11.35 4.18
N GLU A 82 6.52 11.58 2.96
CA GLU A 82 6.97 12.89 2.50
C GLU A 82 5.82 13.91 2.42
N THR A 83 4.64 13.46 1.99
CA THR A 83 3.46 14.31 1.91
C THR A 83 2.98 14.69 3.31
N VAL A 84 3.04 13.78 4.27
CA VAL A 84 2.78 14.08 5.69
C VAL A 84 3.73 15.16 6.19
N ARG A 85 5.05 14.97 6.01
CA ARG A 85 6.07 15.91 6.47
C ARG A 85 5.85 17.30 5.87
N ARG A 86 5.68 17.38 4.54
CA ARG A 86 5.46 18.66 3.85
C ARG A 86 4.19 19.36 4.32
N PHE A 87 3.10 18.61 4.51
CA PHE A 87 1.84 19.18 4.97
C PHE A 87 1.94 19.70 6.41
N PHE A 88 2.57 18.94 7.31
CA PHE A 88 2.72 19.35 8.70
C PHE A 88 3.78 20.44 8.90
N SER A 89 4.76 20.55 8.00
CA SER A 89 5.70 21.69 7.99
C SER A 89 5.04 22.97 7.47
N GLU A 90 4.20 22.88 6.45
CA GLU A 90 3.47 24.03 5.88
C GLU A 90 2.39 24.54 6.84
N TYR A 91 1.70 23.61 7.52
CA TYR A 91 0.63 23.90 8.46
C TYR A 91 0.98 23.35 9.85
N PRO A 92 1.82 24.05 10.64
CA PRO A 92 2.36 23.54 11.90
C PRO A 92 1.32 23.49 13.04
N THR A 93 0.27 24.30 12.99
CA THR A 93 -0.78 24.35 14.02
C THR A 93 -2.03 23.59 13.62
N THR A 94 -2.79 23.08 14.59
CA THR A 94 -4.07 22.38 14.36
C THR A 94 -5.07 23.28 13.63
N THR A 95 -5.19 24.54 14.04
CA THR A 95 -6.06 25.53 13.40
C THR A 95 -5.70 25.76 11.93
N ALA A 96 -4.40 25.89 11.61
CA ALA A 96 -3.95 26.06 10.23
C ALA A 96 -4.29 24.82 9.37
N ARG A 97 -4.06 23.61 9.89
CA ARG A 97 -4.40 22.35 9.19
C ARG A 97 -5.90 22.21 8.94
N SER A 98 -6.74 22.56 9.91
CA SER A 98 -8.20 22.51 9.77
C SER A 98 -8.71 23.49 8.71
N GLY A 99 -8.10 24.66 8.59
CA GLY A 99 -8.41 25.65 7.56
C GLY A 99 -7.74 25.43 6.20
N ALA A 100 -6.79 24.49 6.10
CA ALA A 100 -5.99 24.30 4.89
C ALA A 100 -6.86 23.88 3.70
N ASN A 101 -6.57 24.44 2.53
CA ASN A 101 -7.09 23.97 1.26
C ASN A 101 -6.29 22.75 0.82
N LEU A 102 -6.94 21.60 0.67
CA LEU A 102 -6.30 20.33 0.33
C LEU A 102 -6.23 20.08 -1.18
N ASN A 103 -6.70 20.99 -2.01
CA ASN A 103 -6.59 20.84 -3.47
C ASN A 103 -5.12 20.78 -3.88
N GLY A 104 -4.73 19.71 -4.58
CA GLY A 104 -3.34 19.48 -4.99
C GLY A 104 -2.45 18.88 -3.89
N TRP A 105 -3.01 18.60 -2.71
CA TRP A 105 -2.37 17.78 -1.70
C TRP A 105 -2.89 16.35 -1.79
N ASP A 106 -1.98 15.37 -1.77
CA ASP A 106 -2.33 13.95 -1.61
C ASP A 106 -2.64 13.65 -0.13
N ILE A 107 -3.51 14.46 0.46
CA ILE A 107 -3.95 14.43 1.85
C ILE A 107 -5.46 14.21 1.88
N ARG A 108 -5.88 13.17 2.60
CA ARG A 108 -7.28 12.91 2.93
C ARG A 108 -7.56 13.41 4.34
N ARG A 109 -8.62 14.21 4.49
CA ARG A 109 -9.13 14.67 5.78
C ARG A 109 -10.34 13.84 6.22
N LEU A 110 -10.29 13.28 7.42
CA LEU A 110 -11.41 12.59 8.05
C LEU A 110 -11.92 13.40 9.25
N GLN A 111 -13.24 13.50 9.37
CA GLN A 111 -13.92 14.18 10.50
C GLN A 111 -14.40 13.20 11.58
N SER A 112 -14.22 11.90 11.34
CA SER A 112 -14.71 10.84 12.21
C SER A 112 -13.55 10.05 12.79
N ASN A 113 -13.81 9.46 13.95
CA ASN A 113 -12.86 8.54 14.58
C ASN A 113 -12.70 7.29 13.72
N VAL A 114 -11.48 6.76 13.67
CA VAL A 114 -11.17 5.51 12.98
C VAL A 114 -10.25 4.66 13.85
N GLU A 115 -10.49 3.36 13.83
CA GLU A 115 -9.58 2.39 14.43
C GLU A 115 -8.47 2.08 13.45
N ILE A 116 -7.25 2.01 13.96
CA ILE A 116 -6.05 1.74 13.18
C ILE A 116 -5.22 0.65 13.83
N ALA A 117 -4.42 -0.02 13.01
CA ALA A 117 -3.28 -0.82 13.46
C ALA A 117 -2.00 -0.15 12.97
N VAL A 118 -1.05 0.10 13.88
CA VAL A 118 0.25 0.67 13.52
C VAL A 118 1.12 -0.42 12.90
N LEU A 119 1.69 -0.14 11.72
CA LEU A 119 2.54 -1.08 10.99
C LEU A 119 4.03 -0.74 11.14
N GLY A 120 4.37 0.55 11.21
CA GLY A 120 5.74 1.02 11.29
C GLY A 120 5.83 2.52 11.49
N THR A 121 7.05 3.01 11.68
CA THR A 121 7.35 4.44 11.86
C THR A 121 8.50 4.85 10.96
N GLU A 122 8.42 6.07 10.42
CA GLU A 122 9.48 6.68 9.62
C GLU A 122 9.60 8.18 9.91
N ALA A 123 10.61 8.54 10.71
CA ALA A 123 10.81 9.88 11.23
C ALA A 123 9.53 10.39 11.94
N GLU A 124 8.89 11.43 11.40
CA GLU A 124 7.69 12.05 11.98
C GLU A 124 6.37 11.43 11.49
N ALA A 125 6.44 10.51 10.53
CA ALA A 125 5.29 9.84 9.94
C ALA A 125 5.17 8.39 10.46
N VAL A 126 3.95 7.94 10.63
CA VAL A 126 3.60 6.60 11.12
C VAL A 126 2.73 5.91 10.08
N GLU A 127 3.14 4.71 9.69
CA GLU A 127 2.39 3.87 8.76
C GLU A 127 1.29 3.15 9.53
N VAL A 128 0.05 3.33 9.10
CA VAL A 128 -1.13 2.82 9.79
C VAL A 128 -2.07 2.12 8.81
N ARG A 129 -2.60 0.98 9.23
CA ARG A 129 -3.67 0.29 8.53
C ARG A 129 -5.01 0.65 9.15
N ILE A 130 -5.92 1.18 8.34
CA ILE A 130 -7.27 1.48 8.82
C ILE A 130 -8.04 0.18 9.03
N SER A 131 -8.62 0.02 10.21
CA SER A 131 -9.32 -1.19 10.65
C SER A 131 -10.84 -1.02 10.66
N SER A 132 -11.34 0.22 10.70
CA SER A 132 -12.78 0.49 10.72
C SER A 132 -13.22 1.61 9.76
N GLY A 133 -14.53 1.68 9.49
CA GLY A 133 -15.12 2.69 8.61
C GLY A 133 -15.02 2.39 7.11
N ALA A 134 -15.39 3.38 6.29
CA ALA A 134 -15.54 3.22 4.84
C ALA A 134 -14.22 2.98 4.07
N ILE A 135 -13.07 3.23 4.71
CA ILE A 135 -11.74 3.07 4.10
C ILE A 135 -10.94 1.93 4.75
N ALA A 136 -11.61 1.08 5.53
CA ALA A 136 -10.99 -0.06 6.20
C ALA A 136 -10.24 -0.97 5.22
N GLY A 137 -9.13 -1.53 5.69
CA GLY A 137 -8.23 -2.39 4.92
C GLY A 137 -7.09 -1.64 4.22
N THR A 138 -7.20 -0.32 4.05
CA THR A 138 -6.19 0.52 3.38
C THR A 138 -5.07 0.95 4.34
N VAL A 139 -3.87 1.12 3.80
CA VAL A 139 -2.70 1.62 4.53
C VAL A 139 -2.46 3.07 4.16
N TYR A 140 -2.21 3.91 5.16
CA TYR A 140 -1.92 5.33 5.03
C TYR A 140 -0.78 5.73 5.96
N TRP A 141 -0.27 6.94 5.74
CA TRP A 141 0.68 7.61 6.62
C TRP A 141 -0.02 8.70 7.41
N VAL A 142 0.28 8.79 8.70
CA VAL A 142 -0.20 9.83 9.62
C VAL A 142 0.96 10.47 10.34
N HIS A 143 0.84 11.76 10.67
CA HIS A 143 1.81 12.40 11.55
C HIS A 143 1.69 11.85 12.98
N HIS A 144 2.81 11.61 13.66
CA HIS A 144 2.86 11.07 15.03
C HIS A 144 2.02 11.86 16.04
N SER A 145 1.93 13.19 15.88
CA SER A 145 1.13 14.06 16.77
C SER A 145 -0.38 13.83 16.69
N GLN A 146 -0.87 13.04 15.73
CA GLN A 146 -2.28 12.67 15.62
C GLN A 146 -2.59 11.37 16.38
N LEU A 147 -1.56 10.63 16.79
CA LEU A 147 -1.74 9.44 17.60
C LEU A 147 -2.05 9.88 19.04
N PRO A 148 -2.93 9.15 19.75
CA PRO A 148 -3.08 9.38 21.18
C PRO A 148 -1.72 9.21 21.87
N ASP A 149 -1.47 10.00 22.91
CA ASP A 149 -0.26 9.90 23.77
C ASP A 149 -0.22 8.51 24.41
N THR A 150 0.28 7.55 23.65
CA THR A 150 0.69 6.27 24.16
C THR A 150 2.19 6.38 24.37
N GLU A 151 2.63 6.25 25.62
CA GLU A 151 4.01 5.94 26.06
C GLU A 151 4.61 4.67 25.37
N VAL A 152 3.92 4.13 24.36
CA VAL A 152 4.28 3.00 23.50
C VAL A 152 5.28 3.40 22.42
N PHE A 153 5.56 4.70 22.24
CA PHE A 153 6.60 5.20 21.34
C PHE A 153 7.89 5.56 22.09
N ASP A 154 8.36 4.69 22.99
CA ASP A 154 9.71 4.76 23.52
C ASP A 154 10.64 3.96 22.59
N PRO A 155 11.44 4.63 21.72
CA PRO A 155 12.39 3.93 20.87
C PRO A 155 13.56 3.50 21.74
N ILE A 156 13.42 2.37 22.47
CA ILE A 156 14.45 1.66 23.24
C ILE A 156 15.79 2.42 23.26
N ILE A 157 15.91 3.43 24.12
CA ILE A 157 17.23 3.84 24.57
C ILE A 157 17.63 2.74 25.54
N SER A 158 18.57 1.91 25.10
CA SER A 158 19.22 0.87 25.89
C SER A 158 19.37 1.29 27.35
N PRO A 159 19.14 0.40 28.33
CA PRO A 159 19.44 0.73 29.71
C PRO A 159 20.91 1.17 29.79
N ILE A 160 21.13 2.43 30.20
CA ILE A 160 22.44 2.86 30.67
C ILE A 160 22.75 1.87 31.81
N PRO A 161 23.87 1.12 31.76
CA PRO A 161 24.25 0.27 32.87
C PRO A 161 24.29 1.17 34.10
N LYS A 162 23.39 0.93 35.06
CA LYS A 162 23.59 1.45 36.40
C LYS A 162 24.95 0.92 36.81
N GLU A 163 25.89 1.83 37.03
CA GLU A 163 27.16 1.52 37.66
C GLU A 163 26.81 0.71 38.90
N ILE A 164 27.13 -0.58 38.87
CA ILE A 164 27.00 -1.45 40.02
C ILE A 164 28.01 -0.89 40.99
N SER A 165 27.55 -0.10 41.95
CA SER A 165 28.33 0.25 43.12
C SER A 165 28.82 -1.08 43.69
N GLN A 166 30.11 -1.35 43.52
CA GLN A 166 30.74 -2.56 44.04
C GLN A 166 30.43 -2.64 45.54
N PRO A 167 29.92 -3.78 46.04
CA PRO A 167 29.99 -4.08 47.45
C PRO A 167 31.40 -4.57 47.80
N GLU A 168 31.80 -4.22 49.02
CA GLU A 168 32.95 -4.69 49.81
C GLU A 168 34.34 -4.15 49.40
N LYS A 169 35.12 -3.62 50.34
CA LYS A 169 35.39 -4.15 51.68
C LYS A 169 35.88 -3.08 52.65
#